data_AF-A0A975GSV5-F1
#
_entry.id   AF-A0A975GSV5-F1
#
_cell.length_a   1.000
_cell.length_b   1.000
_cell.length_c   1.000
_cell.angle_alpha   90.00
_cell.angle_beta   90.00
_cell.angle_gamma   90.00
#
_symmetry.space_group_name_H-M   'P 1'
#
loop_
_entity.id
_entity.type
_entity.pdbx_description
1 polymer ?
#
loop_
_entity_poly.entity_id
_entity_poly.type
_entity_poly.pdbx_seq_one_letter_code
_entity_poly.pdbx_strand_id
1 'polypeptide(L)'
;MINFRQKELIEELMNQIGKKFPEIELIDVTESPEDPESLWINVTEPGTEERMLELTEFSGDKTMDILLDYGYHMLVMPTGKRAA
;
A
#
# COMPACT_ATOMS: atom_id res chain seq x y z
N MET A 1 15.35 1.79 5.97
CA MET A 1 15.64 0.33 5.79
C MET A 1 14.50 -0.47 6.38
N ILE A 2 13.81 -1.28 5.57
CA ILE A 2 12.63 -2.05 5.99
C ILE A 2 13.06 -3.22 6.87
N ASN A 3 12.42 -3.38 8.03
CA ASN A 3 12.68 -4.50 8.94
C ASN A 3 11.86 -5.75 8.57
N PHE A 4 12.19 -6.90 9.19
CA PHE A 4 11.53 -8.17 8.91
C PHE A 4 10.01 -8.13 9.12
N ARG A 5 9.53 -7.49 10.20
CA ARG A 5 8.11 -7.39 10.51
C ARG A 5 7.36 -6.51 9.53
N GLN A 6 7.95 -5.37 9.13
CA GLN A 6 7.38 -4.50 8.11
C GLN A 6 7.23 -5.24 6.78
N LYS A 7 8.19 -6.09 6.42
CA LYS A 7 8.13 -6.91 5.20
C LYS A 7 6.96 -7.90 5.23
N GLU A 8 6.78 -8.63 6.34
CA GLU A 8 5.63 -9.55 6.50
C GLU A 8 4.29 -8.81 6.37
N LEU A 9 4.17 -7.66 7.04
CA LEU A 9 2.95 -6.85 7.02
C LEU A 9 2.63 -6.32 5.62
N ILE A 10 3.65 -5.91 4.86
CA ILE A 10 3.48 -5.49 3.46
C ILE A 10 3.04 -6.67 2.60
N GLU A 11 3.63 -7.85 2.76
CA GLU A 11 3.23 -9.06 2.01
C GLU A 11 1.78 -9.46 2.32
N GLU A 12 1.37 -9.41 3.60
CA GLU A 12 -0.01 -9.66 4.02
C GLU A 12 -0.97 -8.61 3.44
N LEU A 13 -0.62 -7.33 3.51
CA LEU A 13 -1.42 -6.24 2.95
C LEU A 13 -1.59 -6.40 1.44
N MET A 14 -0.52 -6.69 0.70
CA MET A 14 -0.58 -6.91 -0.74
C MET A 14 -1.42 -8.14 -1.10
N ASN A 15 -1.36 -9.21 -0.30
CA ASN A 15 -2.24 -10.37 -0.47
C ASN A 15 -3.72 -10.02 -0.25
N GLN A 16 -4.04 -9.12 0.69
CA GLN A 16 -5.41 -8.65 0.91
C GLN A 16 -5.88 -7.73 -0.22
N ILE A 17 -5.01 -6.81 -0.67
CA ILE A 17 -5.28 -5.92 -1.81
C ILE A 17 -5.52 -6.77 -3.07
N GLY A 18 -4.63 -7.69 -3.42
CA GLY A 18 -4.76 -8.52 -4.63
C GLY A 18 -6.02 -9.40 -4.67
N LYS A 19 -6.61 -9.75 -3.50
CA LYS A 19 -7.90 -10.48 -3.45
C LYS A 19 -9.09 -9.61 -3.86
N LYS A 20 -9.05 -8.29 -3.59
CA LYS A 20 -10.14 -7.34 -3.89
C LYS A 20 -9.85 -6.50 -5.15
N PHE A 21 -8.58 -6.29 -5.45
CA PHE A 21 -8.05 -5.51 -6.56
C PHE A 21 -7.01 -6.34 -7.32
N PRO A 22 -7.43 -7.38 -8.05
CA PRO A 22 -6.52 -8.26 -8.78
C PRO A 22 -5.71 -7.53 -9.87
N GLU A 23 -6.13 -6.35 -10.29
CA GLU A 23 -5.41 -5.47 -11.22
C GLU A 23 -4.24 -4.70 -10.56
N ILE A 24 -4.18 -4.66 -9.23
CA ILE A 24 -3.18 -3.87 -8.50
C ILE A 24 -1.93 -4.72 -8.25
N GLU A 25 -0.79 -4.21 -8.71
CA GLU A 25 0.51 -4.85 -8.58
C GLU A 25 1.47 -3.96 -7.77
N LEU A 26 2.33 -4.59 -6.97
CA LEU A 26 3.40 -3.90 -6.27
C LEU A 26 4.48 -3.47 -7.26
N ILE A 27 4.85 -2.18 -7.23
CA ILE A 27 5.96 -1.64 -8.01
C ILE A 27 7.24 -1.69 -7.18
N ASP A 28 7.23 -1.01 -6.04
CA ASP A 28 8.31 -0.99 -5.06
C ASP A 28 7.82 -0.47 -3.70
N VAL A 29 8.72 -0.44 -2.73
CA VAL A 29 8.48 0.19 -1.42
C VAL A 29 9.61 1.16 -1.15
N THR A 30 9.27 2.40 -0.86
CA THR A 30 10.22 3.48 -0.62
C THR A 30 9.95 4.16 0.72
N GLU A 31 10.94 4.82 1.29
CA GLU A 31 10.71 5.75 2.39
C GLU A 31 9.95 6.98 1.86
N SER A 32 9.04 7.54 2.67
CA SER A 32 8.33 8.76 2.29
C SER A 32 9.33 9.92 2.17
N PRO A 33 9.25 10.73 1.11
CA PRO A 33 10.08 11.93 0.98
C PRO A 33 9.77 12.98 2.06
N GLU A 34 8.60 12.91 2.69
CA GLU A 34 8.15 13.85 3.73
C GLU A 34 8.57 13.41 5.14
N ASP A 35 8.61 12.10 5.37
CA ASP A 35 8.95 11.50 6.66
C ASP A 35 9.68 10.15 6.46
N PRO A 36 10.99 10.06 6.74
CA PRO A 36 11.76 8.83 6.58
C PRO A 36 11.28 7.66 7.45
N GLU A 37 10.50 7.90 8.52
CA GLU A 37 9.91 6.83 9.34
C GLU A 37 8.68 6.19 8.67
N SER A 38 8.11 6.87 7.69
CA SER A 38 6.95 6.43 6.93
C SER A 38 7.35 5.66 5.67
N LEU A 39 6.66 4.56 5.37
CA LEU A 39 6.86 3.80 4.13
C LEU A 39 5.76 4.07 3.11
N TRP A 40 6.15 4.28 1.86
CA TRP A 40 5.26 4.29 0.70
C TRP A 40 5.35 2.95 -0.02
N ILE A 41 4.21 2.27 -0.11
CA ILE A 41 4.01 1.02 -0.84
C ILE A 41 3.45 1.43 -2.20
N ASN A 42 4.34 1.59 -3.18
CA ASN A 42 3.96 2.09 -4.49
C ASN A 42 3.35 0.95 -5.32
N VAL A 43 2.14 1.17 -5.80
CA VAL A 43 1.38 0.18 -6.57
C VAL A 43 0.93 0.77 -7.91
N THR A 44 0.51 -0.10 -8.83
CA THR A 44 -0.09 0.34 -10.08
C THR A 44 -1.37 1.13 -9.82
N GLU A 45 -1.63 2.14 -10.66
CA GLU A 45 -2.87 2.90 -10.61
C GLU A 45 -4.03 2.08 -11.20
N PRO A 46 -5.18 1.99 -10.52
CA PRO A 46 -6.36 1.36 -11.09
C PRO A 46 -6.88 2.13 -12.31
N GLY A 47 -7.56 1.44 -13.22
CA GLY A 47 -8.00 2.03 -14.49
C GLY A 47 -9.12 3.08 -14.40
N THR A 48 -9.78 3.22 -13.25
CA THR A 48 -10.91 4.14 -13.06
C THR A 48 -10.80 4.90 -11.73
N GLU A 49 -11.39 6.09 -11.68
CA GLU A 49 -11.44 6.93 -10.48
C GLU A 49 -12.23 6.26 -9.33
N GLU A 50 -13.32 5.56 -9.65
CA GLU A 50 -14.09 4.79 -8.67
C GLU A 50 -13.23 3.71 -8.01
N ARG A 51 -12.44 2.97 -8.80
CA ARG A 51 -11.51 1.95 -8.25
C ARG A 51 -10.37 2.58 -7.47
N MET A 52 -9.91 3.77 -7.85
CA MET A 52 -8.92 4.53 -7.10
C MET A 52 -9.47 4.93 -5.71
N LEU A 53 -10.71 5.41 -5.65
CA LEU A 53 -11.38 5.74 -4.39
C LEU A 53 -11.53 4.50 -3.50
N GLU A 54 -12.03 3.40 -4.06
CA GLU A 54 -12.20 2.14 -3.32
C GLU A 54 -10.88 1.55 -2.81
N LEU A 55 -9.81 1.63 -3.62
CA LEU A 55 -8.47 1.18 -3.22
C LEU A 55 -7.94 2.04 -2.09
N THR A 56 -8.09 3.35 -2.19
CA THR A 56 -7.63 4.30 -1.17
C THR A 56 -8.36 4.06 0.16
N GLU A 57 -9.68 3.92 0.14
CA GLU A 57 -10.48 3.63 1.33
C GLU A 57 -10.09 2.28 1.95
N PHE A 58 -10.07 1.22 1.15
CA PHE A 58 -9.74 -0.13 1.63
C PHE A 58 -8.32 -0.21 2.21
N SER A 59 -7.34 0.34 1.48
CA SER A 59 -5.95 0.29 1.89
C SER A 59 -5.68 1.18 3.11
N GLY A 60 -6.35 2.34 3.21
CA GLY A 60 -6.27 3.24 4.35
C GLY A 60 -6.76 2.61 5.65
N ASP A 61 -7.88 1.87 5.63
CA ASP A 61 -8.34 1.11 6.79
C ASP A 61 -7.29 0.09 7.25
N LYS A 62 -6.69 -0.63 6.29
CA LYS A 62 -5.68 -1.66 6.60
C LYS A 62 -4.37 -1.08 7.11
N THR A 63 -3.91 0.04 6.55
CA THR A 63 -2.69 0.68 7.04
C THR A 63 -2.92 1.37 8.39
N MET A 64 -4.15 1.83 8.68
CA MET A 64 -4.52 2.31 10.01
C MET A 64 -4.47 1.18 11.06
N ASP A 65 -4.99 -0.01 10.74
CA ASP A 65 -4.85 -1.18 11.62
C ASP A 65 -3.36 -1.47 11.90
N ILE A 66 -2.51 -1.44 10.86
CA ILE A 66 -1.07 -1.67 10.99
C ILE A 66 -0.41 -0.62 11.90
N LEU A 67 -0.80 0.66 11.75
CA LEU A 67 -0.29 1.74 12.58
C LEU A 67 -0.68 1.55 14.05
N LEU A 68 -1.94 1.23 14.33
CA LEU A 68 -2.46 1.09 15.69
C LEU A 68 -1.90 -0.16 16.39
N ASP A 69 -1.78 -1.28 15.68
CA ASP A 69 -1.36 -2.55 16.26
C ASP A 69 0.17 -2.68 16.38
N TYR A 70 0.93 -2.10 15.44
CA TYR A 70 2.37 -2.30 15.33
C TYR A 70 3.21 -1.02 15.36
N GLY A 71 2.59 0.17 15.29
CA GLY A 71 3.29 1.44 15.30
C GLY A 71 4.01 1.77 13.99
N TYR A 72 3.73 1.06 12.90
CA TYR A 72 4.35 1.33 11.61
C TYR A 72 3.44 2.20 10.74
N HIS A 73 3.93 3.38 10.39
CA HIS A 73 3.22 4.24 9.46
C HIS A 73 3.54 3.83 8.01
N MET A 74 2.52 3.38 7.28
CA MET A 74 2.63 2.91 5.91
C MET A 74 1.49 3.49 5.07
N LEU A 75 1.76 3.80 3.82
CA LEU A 75 0.79 4.36 2.88
C LEU A 75 0.83 3.56 1.58
N VAL A 76 -0.34 3.18 1.06
CA VAL A 76 -0.44 2.59 -0.28
C VAL A 76 -0.60 3.74 -1.27
N MET A 77 0.34 3.82 -2.21
CA MET A 77 0.45 4.93 -3.15
C MET A 77 0.23 4.42 -4.58
N PRO A 78 -0.95 4.60 -5.17
CA PRO A 78 -1.16 4.36 -6.58
C PRO A 78 -0.30 5.34 -7.39
N THR A 79 0.58 4.83 -8.24
CA THR A 79 1.44 5.65 -9.11
C THR A 79 1.11 5.37 -10.57
N GLY A 80 1.24 6.38 -11.44
CA GLY A 80 0.69 6.40 -12.82
C GLY A 80 1.16 5.30 -13.80
N LYS A 81 1.87 4.27 -13.34
CA LYS A 81 1.90 2.98 -14.03
C LYS A 81 0.52 2.34 -13.93
N ARG A 82 -0.23 2.37 -15.04
CA ARG A 82 -1.50 1.66 -15.14
C ARG A 82 -1.28 0.16 -15.07
N ALA A 83 -2.21 -0.54 -14.43
CA ALA A 83 -2.34 -1.99 -14.56
C ALA A 83 -2.43 -2.38 -16.05
N ALA A 84 -1.82 -3.51 -16.42
CA ALA A 84 -1.77 -4.03 -17.79
C ALA A 84 -3.09 -4.66 -18.24
#